data_AF-A0A7S3VZB8-F1
#
_entry.id   AF-A0A7S3VZB8-F1
#
_cell.length_a   1.000
_cell.length_b   1.000
_cell.length_c   1.000
_cell.angle_alpha   90.00
_cell.angle_beta   90.00
_cell.angle_gamma   90.00
#
_symmetry.space_group_name_H-M   'P 1'
#
loop_
_entity.id
_entity.type
_entity.pdbx_description
1 polymer ?
#
loop_
_entity_poly.entity_id
_entity_poly.type
_entity_poly.pdbx_seq_one_letter_code
_entity_poly.pdbx_strand_id
1 'polypeptide(L)'
;GNIMKIYDQLSDDVLSTYQLMVPGNHDLWDYGSPGGKLAYESDNGGWGHAQYYAMDTMASTKESPFLWSPEPNGKGWSRVAPSENFNFYHQMGNLGLIGFNGGVEGGFAEIQGFFEEACSFMAEQDDVKTVMVMSHWDVEGSGAAADTSTPGAYDKMKTLPGCKELDAKRMLKFTSGHIHCNVKDLY
;
A
#
# COMPACT_ATOMS: atom_id res chain seq x y z
N GLY A 1 -23.20 -6.15 23.52
CA GLY A 1 -22.73 -7.28 22.69
C GLY A 1 -21.27 -7.53 23.00
N ASN A 2 -20.84 -8.80 22.99
CA ASN A 2 -19.56 -9.37 23.44
C ASN A 2 -18.25 -8.84 22.81
N ILE A 3 -18.20 -7.63 22.25
CA ILE A 3 -16.97 -7.11 21.59
C ILE A 3 -15.78 -7.02 22.57
N MET A 4 -16.01 -6.62 23.82
CA MET A 4 -14.96 -6.56 24.85
C MET A 4 -14.31 -7.92 25.12
N LYS A 5 -15.11 -9.01 25.09
CA LYS A 5 -14.61 -10.36 25.39
C LYS A 5 -13.67 -10.92 24.33
N ILE A 6 -13.69 -10.39 23.11
CA ILE A 6 -12.79 -10.88 22.04
C ILE A 6 -11.39 -10.33 22.27
N TYR A 7 -11.26 -9.03 22.55
CA TYR A 7 -9.97 -8.40 22.81
C TYR A 7 -9.35 -8.87 24.13
N ASP A 8 -10.17 -9.14 25.15
CA ASP A 8 -9.71 -9.70 26.44
C ASP A 8 -9.11 -11.11 26.33
N GLN A 9 -9.32 -11.80 25.19
CA GLN A 9 -8.77 -13.15 24.94
C GLN A 9 -7.50 -13.12 24.07
N LEU A 10 -7.11 -11.97 23.55
CA LEU A 10 -5.87 -11.82 22.78
C LEU A 10 -4.70 -11.59 23.74
N SER A 11 -3.51 -12.10 23.40
CA SER A 11 -2.31 -11.81 24.18
C SER A 11 -1.86 -10.36 23.97
N ASP A 12 -1.11 -9.81 24.92
CA ASP A 12 -0.46 -8.50 24.77
C ASP A 12 0.43 -8.46 23.51
N ASP A 13 1.04 -9.59 23.14
CA ASP A 13 1.81 -9.72 21.90
C ASP A 13 0.94 -9.51 20.65
N VAL A 14 -0.25 -10.11 20.60
CA VAL A 14 -1.18 -9.93 19.47
C VAL A 14 -1.74 -8.50 19.46
N LEU A 15 -2.03 -7.94 20.63
CA LEU A 15 -2.54 -6.58 20.78
C LEU A 15 -1.48 -5.51 20.47
N SER A 16 -0.19 -5.83 20.64
CA SER A 16 0.94 -4.97 20.25
C SER A 16 1.47 -5.27 18.84
N THR A 17 0.92 -6.27 18.16
CA THR A 17 1.24 -6.54 16.76
C THR A 17 0.44 -5.60 15.87
N TYR A 18 1.15 -4.79 15.10
CA TYR A 18 0.54 -3.89 14.12
C TYR A 18 -0.19 -4.68 13.03
N GLN A 19 -1.47 -4.38 12.82
CA GLN A 19 -2.27 -4.93 11.73
C GLN A 19 -2.39 -3.87 10.64
N LEU A 20 -1.48 -3.95 9.68
CA LEU A 20 -1.46 -3.09 8.50
C LEU A 20 -1.86 -3.91 7.28
N MET A 21 -2.53 -3.27 6.33
CA MET A 21 -2.99 -3.90 5.11
C MET A 21 -2.78 -2.95 3.94
N VAL A 22 -2.25 -3.49 2.85
CA VAL A 22 -2.19 -2.81 1.57
C VAL A 22 -2.97 -3.65 0.57
N PRO A 23 -4.03 -3.12 -0.05
CA PRO A 23 -4.83 -3.89 -0.99
C PRO A 23 -4.05 -4.17 -2.29
N GLY A 24 -4.44 -5.24 -2.98
CA GLY A 24 -4.17 -5.37 -4.42
C GLY A 24 -5.14 -4.52 -5.23
N ASN A 25 -5.03 -4.57 -6.57
CA ASN A 25 -5.92 -3.86 -7.50
C ASN A 25 -7.09 -4.71 -8.04
N HIS A 26 -7.34 -5.90 -7.49
CA HIS A 26 -8.37 -6.83 -7.98
C HIS A 26 -9.39 -7.19 -6.88
N ASP A 27 -10.11 -6.22 -6.30
CA ASP A 27 -11.07 -6.51 -5.22
C ASP A 27 -12.32 -7.28 -5.72
N LEU A 28 -12.66 -7.17 -7.01
CA LEU A 28 -13.84 -7.83 -7.59
C LEU A 28 -13.55 -8.97 -8.57
N TRP A 29 -12.27 -9.21 -8.94
CA TRP A 29 -11.84 -10.26 -9.87
C TRP A 29 -12.84 -10.53 -10.99
N ASP A 30 -13.28 -9.49 -11.71
CA ASP A 30 -14.38 -9.55 -12.68
C ASP A 30 -14.15 -10.63 -13.75
N TYR A 31 -12.88 -10.98 -13.99
CA TYR A 31 -12.46 -12.02 -14.94
C TYR A 31 -11.61 -13.15 -14.32
N GLY A 32 -11.53 -13.24 -13.00
CA GLY A 32 -10.86 -14.33 -12.28
C GLY A 32 -9.34 -14.44 -12.49
N SER A 33 -8.69 -13.46 -13.12
CA SER A 33 -7.23 -13.40 -13.27
C SER A 33 -6.73 -11.97 -13.44
N PRO A 34 -5.47 -11.66 -13.05
CA PRO A 34 -4.99 -10.28 -13.03
C PRO A 34 -4.39 -9.82 -14.37
N GLY A 35 -4.16 -10.75 -15.30
CA GLY A 35 -3.29 -10.55 -16.47
C GLY A 35 -3.99 -10.20 -17.78
N GLY A 36 -5.23 -9.70 -17.76
CA GLY A 36 -6.01 -9.39 -18.96
C GLY A 36 -6.28 -7.91 -19.13
N LYS A 37 -6.21 -7.38 -20.35
CA LYS A 37 -6.62 -5.99 -20.66
C LYS A 37 -8.03 -5.67 -20.13
N LEU A 38 -8.94 -6.65 -20.21
CA LEU A 38 -10.30 -6.52 -19.66
C LEU A 38 -10.34 -6.49 -18.13
N ALA A 39 -9.43 -7.23 -17.47
CA ALA A 39 -9.28 -7.19 -16.02
C ALA A 39 -8.82 -5.80 -15.57
N TYR A 40 -7.81 -5.21 -16.24
CA TYR A 40 -7.39 -3.83 -15.94
C TYR A 40 -8.49 -2.78 -16.17
N GLU A 41 -9.36 -2.98 -17.17
CA GLU A 41 -10.41 -2.01 -17.52
C GLU A 41 -11.67 -2.10 -16.65
N SER A 42 -11.89 -3.22 -15.94
CA SER A 42 -13.12 -3.42 -15.14
C SER A 42 -12.87 -3.75 -13.67
N ASP A 43 -11.69 -4.28 -13.32
CA ASP A 43 -11.39 -4.58 -11.93
C ASP A 43 -11.30 -3.28 -11.14
N ASN A 44 -12.10 -3.23 -10.08
CA ASN A 44 -12.07 -2.13 -9.16
C ASN A 44 -11.10 -2.48 -8.03
N GLY A 45 -10.24 -1.53 -7.66
CA GLY A 45 -9.40 -1.60 -6.46
C GLY A 45 -10.08 -0.95 -5.27
N GLY A 46 -10.04 -1.60 -4.11
CA GLY A 46 -10.34 -0.97 -2.82
C GLY A 46 -11.78 -1.01 -2.31
N TRP A 47 -12.77 -1.50 -3.07
CA TRP A 47 -14.15 -1.61 -2.57
C TRP A 47 -14.28 -2.51 -1.34
N GLY A 48 -13.55 -3.62 -1.31
CA GLY A 48 -13.52 -4.51 -0.13
C GLY A 48 -12.88 -3.83 1.08
N HIS A 49 -12.08 -2.79 0.84
CA HIS A 49 -11.34 -2.02 1.82
C HIS A 49 -12.04 -0.71 2.20
N ALA A 50 -13.20 -0.39 1.60
CA ALA A 50 -13.96 0.84 1.89
C ALA A 50 -14.43 0.95 3.36
N GLN A 51 -14.45 -0.13 4.13
CA GLN A 51 -14.69 -0.09 5.57
C GLN A 51 -13.47 0.39 6.38
N TYR A 52 -12.26 0.25 5.83
CA TYR A 52 -10.98 0.57 6.49
C TYR A 52 -10.31 1.83 5.92
N TYR A 53 -10.73 2.28 4.75
CA TYR A 53 -10.03 3.32 3.97
C TYR A 53 -10.10 4.74 4.56
N ALA A 54 -11.04 4.99 5.48
CA ALA A 54 -11.34 6.33 5.98
C ALA A 54 -10.35 6.81 7.05
N MET A 55 -9.44 5.95 7.48
CA MET A 55 -8.45 6.26 8.49
C MET A 55 -7.07 6.00 7.90
N ASP A 56 -6.18 6.98 8.03
CA ASP A 56 -4.75 6.81 7.83
C ASP A 56 -4.28 6.58 6.37
N THR A 57 -4.97 7.15 5.38
CA THR A 57 -4.56 7.13 3.95
C THR A 57 -4.25 8.54 3.42
N MET A 58 -3.45 8.65 2.36
CA MET A 58 -3.12 9.95 1.75
C MET A 58 -4.34 10.73 1.32
N ALA A 59 -5.35 10.04 0.81
CA ALA A 59 -6.57 10.68 0.35
C ALA A 59 -7.28 11.46 1.48
N SER A 60 -7.14 11.02 2.75
CA SER A 60 -7.69 11.72 3.93
C SER A 60 -7.17 13.16 4.12
N THR A 61 -6.06 13.52 3.50
CA THR A 61 -5.48 14.87 3.56
C THR A 61 -6.18 15.88 2.64
N LYS A 62 -7.11 15.43 1.77
CA LYS A 62 -7.80 16.27 0.77
C LYS A 62 -9.19 16.70 1.25
N GLU A 63 -9.68 17.85 0.76
CA GLU A 63 -10.99 18.43 1.15
C GLU A 63 -12.20 17.54 0.80
N SER A 64 -12.10 16.76 -0.29
CA SER A 64 -13.04 15.71 -0.66
C SER A 64 -12.25 14.42 -0.78
N PRO A 65 -11.96 13.74 0.35
CA PRO A 65 -10.85 12.79 0.44
C PRO A 65 -11.03 11.58 -0.46
N PHE A 66 -12.24 11.28 -0.93
CA PHE A 66 -12.55 9.95 -1.40
C PHE A 66 -13.45 9.95 -2.63
N LEU A 67 -12.92 9.44 -3.74
CA LEU A 67 -13.61 9.26 -5.02
C LEU A 67 -13.89 7.78 -5.27
N TRP A 68 -15.03 7.29 -4.79
CA TRP A 68 -15.51 5.91 -5.02
C TRP A 68 -16.47 5.76 -6.20
N SER A 69 -16.65 6.80 -7.02
CA SER A 69 -17.68 6.80 -8.07
C SER A 69 -17.08 6.47 -9.44
N PRO A 70 -17.73 5.54 -10.15
CA PRO A 70 -18.96 5.90 -10.85
C PRO A 70 -20.14 5.02 -10.45
N GLU A 71 -21.35 5.55 -10.63
CA GLU A 71 -22.63 4.86 -10.46
C GLU A 71 -22.58 3.36 -10.82
N PRO A 72 -23.05 2.45 -9.94
CA PRO A 72 -23.13 1.01 -10.27
C PRO A 72 -24.04 0.70 -11.48
N ASN A 73 -24.78 1.69 -11.99
CA ASN A 73 -25.67 1.60 -13.14
C ASN A 73 -25.23 2.46 -14.35
N GLY A 74 -24.13 3.21 -14.23
CA GLY A 74 -23.57 4.04 -15.30
C GLY A 74 -22.62 3.21 -16.17
N LYS A 75 -22.58 3.46 -17.48
CA LYS A 75 -21.82 2.68 -18.47
C LYS A 75 -20.29 2.78 -18.34
N GLY A 76 -19.72 2.28 -17.26
CA GLY A 76 -18.27 2.10 -17.12
C GLY A 76 -17.89 1.64 -15.73
N TRP A 77 -17.61 0.34 -15.58
CA TRP A 77 -16.96 -0.26 -14.42
C TRP A 77 -15.48 0.16 -14.27
N SER A 78 -15.09 1.26 -14.93
CA SER A 78 -13.72 1.54 -15.36
C SER A 78 -13.09 2.74 -14.66
N ARG A 79 -13.45 3.01 -13.41
CA ARG A 79 -12.69 3.99 -12.61
C ARG A 79 -12.16 3.29 -11.37
N VAL A 80 -10.96 2.74 -11.53
CA VAL A 80 -10.08 2.39 -10.42
C VAL A 80 -10.00 3.62 -9.50
N ALA A 81 -10.27 3.43 -8.21
CA ALA A 81 -10.12 4.50 -7.24
C ALA A 81 -8.68 5.05 -7.28
N PRO A 82 -8.45 6.36 -7.09
CA PRO A 82 -7.11 6.93 -7.11
C PRO A 82 -6.18 6.19 -6.15
N SER A 83 -4.93 5.99 -6.55
CA SER A 83 -3.94 5.24 -5.76
C SER A 83 -3.72 5.79 -4.35
N GLU A 84 -3.90 7.10 -4.16
CA GLU A 84 -3.85 7.80 -2.88
C GLU A 84 -4.87 7.29 -1.85
N ASN A 85 -5.97 6.66 -2.29
CA ASN A 85 -6.94 6.02 -1.38
C ASN A 85 -6.32 4.81 -0.64
N PHE A 86 -5.17 4.33 -1.10
CA PHE A 86 -4.53 3.09 -0.65
C PHE A 86 -3.06 3.28 -0.26
N ASN A 87 -2.51 4.45 -0.55
CA ASN A 87 -1.16 4.83 -0.15
C ASN A 87 -1.22 5.46 1.25
N PHE A 88 -0.22 5.16 2.08
CA PHE A 88 -0.11 5.72 3.41
C PHE A 88 1.34 5.76 3.88
N TYR A 89 1.66 6.71 4.75
CA TYR A 89 2.87 6.66 5.55
C TYR A 89 2.60 7.13 6.97
N HIS A 90 3.17 6.45 7.95
CA HIS A 90 2.98 6.76 9.37
C HIS A 90 4.23 6.43 10.17
N GLN A 91 4.40 7.15 11.27
CA GLN A 91 5.33 6.74 12.32
C GLN A 91 4.56 6.16 13.51
N MET A 92 4.99 5.00 13.98
CA MET A 92 4.48 4.35 15.19
C MET A 92 5.67 4.06 16.12
N GLY A 93 5.84 4.88 17.15
CA GLY A 93 7.04 4.83 17.99
C GLY A 93 8.30 5.07 17.14
N ASN A 94 9.25 4.14 17.16
CA ASN A 94 10.48 4.23 16.37
C ASN A 94 10.41 3.51 15.01
N LEU A 95 9.22 3.07 14.58
CA LEU A 95 8.99 2.40 13.31
C LEU A 95 8.28 3.36 12.33
N GLY A 96 8.91 3.62 11.19
CA GLY A 96 8.28 4.22 10.03
C GLY A 96 7.61 3.15 9.17
N LEU A 97 6.48 3.49 8.57
CA LEU A 97 5.69 2.61 7.71
C LEU A 97 5.38 3.35 6.42
N ILE A 98 5.59 2.70 5.28
CA ILE A 98 5.22 3.22 3.95
C ILE A 98 4.45 2.11 3.24
N GLY A 99 3.14 2.27 3.12
CA GLY A 99 2.26 1.38 2.35
C GLY A 99 1.88 2.01 1.03
N PHE A 100 1.90 1.23 -0.06
CA PHE A 100 1.55 1.76 -1.38
C PHE A 100 0.83 0.75 -2.26
N ASN A 101 -0.11 1.19 -3.08
CA ASN A 101 -0.73 0.36 -4.10
C ASN A 101 0.20 0.25 -5.31
N GLY A 102 0.73 -0.96 -5.56
CA GLY A 102 1.54 -1.26 -6.74
C GLY A 102 0.73 -1.49 -8.02
N GLY A 103 -0.59 -1.64 -7.93
CA GLY A 103 -1.48 -1.93 -9.06
C GLY A 103 -1.97 -0.68 -9.80
N VAL A 104 -1.10 0.33 -9.95
CA VAL A 104 -1.38 1.60 -10.62
C VAL A 104 -1.13 1.54 -12.12
N GLU A 105 -1.89 2.27 -12.94
CA GLU A 105 -1.72 2.24 -14.40
C GLU A 105 -0.47 3.00 -14.86
N GLY A 106 -0.16 4.14 -14.23
CA GLY A 106 0.95 5.01 -14.62
C GLY A 106 2.35 4.52 -14.22
N GLY A 107 2.46 3.31 -13.65
CA GLY A 107 3.71 2.75 -13.15
C GLY A 107 4.32 3.59 -12.02
N PHE A 108 5.64 3.47 -11.82
CA PHE A 108 6.32 4.16 -10.72
C PHE A 108 6.14 5.69 -10.75
N ALA A 109 6.04 6.29 -11.93
CA ALA A 109 5.87 7.73 -12.09
C ALA A 109 4.59 8.26 -11.42
N GLU A 110 3.53 7.45 -11.35
CA GLU A 110 2.27 7.83 -10.69
C GLU A 110 2.42 7.92 -9.16
N ILE A 111 3.24 7.05 -8.57
CA ILE A 111 3.43 6.97 -7.11
C ILE A 111 4.72 7.63 -6.63
N GLN A 112 5.55 8.16 -7.53
CA GLN A 112 6.83 8.78 -7.18
C GLN A 112 6.65 9.97 -6.23
N GLY A 113 5.68 10.86 -6.49
CA GLY A 113 5.43 12.03 -5.64
C GLY A 113 5.06 11.63 -4.20
N PHE A 114 4.27 10.56 -4.06
CA PHE A 114 3.97 9.98 -2.74
C PHE A 114 5.23 9.47 -2.04
N PHE A 115 6.11 8.77 -2.77
CA PHE A 115 7.37 8.31 -2.17
C PHE A 115 8.27 9.48 -1.77
N GLU A 116 8.38 10.53 -2.58
CA GLU A 116 9.16 11.72 -2.23
C GLU A 116 8.66 12.35 -0.93
N GLU A 117 7.33 12.48 -0.77
CA GLU A 117 6.71 12.98 0.45
C GLU A 117 6.97 12.07 1.65
N ALA A 118 6.71 10.76 1.52
CA ALA A 118 6.93 9.77 2.58
C ALA A 118 8.40 9.70 3.01
N CYS A 119 9.33 9.73 2.05
CA CYS A 119 10.77 9.71 2.29
C CYS A 119 11.24 10.97 3.03
N SER A 120 10.72 12.15 2.65
CA SER A 120 11.01 13.40 3.37
C SER A 120 10.49 13.33 4.80
N PHE A 121 9.22 12.93 4.97
CA PHE A 121 8.61 12.79 6.29
C PHE A 121 9.45 11.89 7.21
N MET A 122 9.85 10.71 6.74
CA MET A 122 10.63 9.75 7.55
C MET A 122 12.05 10.26 7.85
N ALA A 123 12.67 11.00 6.94
CA ALA A 123 14.01 11.54 7.13
C ALA A 123 14.06 12.69 8.15
N GLU A 124 12.94 13.37 8.36
CA GLU A 124 12.78 14.44 9.35
C GLU A 124 12.56 13.92 10.79
N GLN A 125 12.25 12.63 10.97
CA GLN A 125 11.99 12.06 12.30
C GLN A 125 13.29 11.54 12.95
N ASP A 126 13.67 12.12 14.09
CA ASP A 126 14.90 11.78 14.81
C ASP A 126 14.85 10.39 15.50
N ASP A 127 13.67 9.94 15.86
CA ASP A 127 13.44 8.72 16.64
C ASP A 127 13.10 7.49 15.80
N VAL A 128 12.82 7.65 14.50
CA VAL A 128 12.69 6.53 13.56
C VAL A 128 14.02 5.76 13.49
N LYS A 129 13.96 4.43 13.64
CA LYS A 129 15.11 3.50 13.57
C LYS A 129 14.99 2.48 12.46
N THR A 130 13.78 2.24 11.97
CA THR A 130 13.51 1.34 10.85
C THR A 130 12.30 1.87 10.11
N VAL A 131 12.32 1.79 8.79
CA VAL A 131 11.19 2.11 7.92
C VAL A 131 10.86 0.84 7.15
N MET A 132 9.63 0.34 7.35
CA MET A 132 9.11 -0.81 6.63
C MET A 132 8.25 -0.33 5.46
N VAL A 133 8.65 -0.72 4.26
CA VAL A 133 7.93 -0.49 3.01
C VAL A 133 7.11 -1.73 2.70
N MET A 134 5.83 -1.56 2.38
CA MET A 134 4.96 -2.69 2.10
C MET A 134 4.03 -2.45 0.91
N SER A 135 3.87 -3.47 0.09
CA SER A 135 2.85 -3.55 -0.95
C SER A 135 2.45 -4.98 -1.23
N HIS A 136 1.34 -5.15 -1.93
CA HIS A 136 0.77 -6.45 -2.24
C HIS A 136 1.64 -7.25 -3.22
N TRP A 137 2.07 -6.62 -4.32
CA TRP A 137 2.68 -7.32 -5.46
C TRP A 137 4.17 -7.54 -5.28
N ASP A 138 4.63 -8.78 -5.35
CA ASP A 138 6.06 -9.14 -5.29
C ASP A 138 6.73 -9.20 -6.68
N VAL A 139 5.96 -9.47 -7.74
CA VAL A 139 6.46 -9.55 -9.13
C VAL A 139 5.66 -8.63 -10.06
N GLU A 140 6.35 -8.01 -11.01
CA GLU A 140 5.74 -7.21 -12.08
C GLU A 140 4.92 -8.07 -13.05
N GLY A 141 3.82 -7.51 -13.58
CA GLY A 141 2.97 -8.21 -14.54
C GLY A 141 2.01 -9.24 -13.93
N SER A 142 2.06 -9.46 -12.62
CA SER A 142 1.07 -10.24 -11.87
C SER A 142 -0.11 -9.42 -11.35
N GLY A 143 -0.16 -8.13 -11.68
CA GLY A 143 -1.11 -7.13 -11.17
C GLY A 143 -0.43 -5.79 -10.93
N ALA A 144 0.86 -5.81 -10.56
CA ALA A 144 1.73 -4.64 -10.57
C ALA A 144 2.08 -4.19 -12.00
N ALA A 145 2.05 -2.88 -12.21
CA ALA A 145 2.65 -2.24 -13.38
C ALA A 145 4.19 -2.23 -13.31
N ALA A 146 4.80 -1.62 -14.34
CA ALA A 146 6.24 -1.53 -14.46
C ALA A 146 6.84 -0.73 -13.29
N ASP A 147 7.88 -1.28 -12.66
CA ASP A 147 8.58 -0.73 -11.50
C ASP A 147 7.68 -0.49 -10.26
N THR A 148 6.52 -1.16 -10.16
CA THR A 148 5.59 -0.99 -9.02
C THR A 148 5.31 -2.27 -8.22
N SER A 149 6.02 -3.37 -8.52
CA SER A 149 6.17 -4.46 -7.54
C SER A 149 6.91 -3.93 -6.29
N THR A 150 6.74 -4.53 -5.12
CA THR A 150 7.45 -4.10 -3.91
C THR A 150 8.97 -4.04 -4.12
N PRO A 151 9.63 -5.08 -4.68
CA PRO A 151 11.07 -4.99 -4.93
C PRO A 151 11.43 -3.91 -5.96
N GLY A 152 10.65 -3.81 -7.05
CA GLY A 152 10.90 -2.81 -8.11
C GLY A 152 10.75 -1.37 -7.62
N ALA A 153 9.66 -1.08 -6.91
CA ALA A 153 9.41 0.22 -6.30
C ALA A 153 10.44 0.54 -5.23
N TYR A 154 10.83 -0.43 -4.38
CA TYR A 154 11.88 -0.26 -3.38
C TYR A 154 13.21 0.18 -4.03
N ASP A 155 13.61 -0.48 -5.11
CA ASP A 155 14.86 -0.19 -5.82
C ASP A 155 14.92 1.23 -6.40
N LYS A 156 13.78 1.79 -6.81
CA LYS A 156 13.67 3.19 -7.24
C LYS A 156 13.59 4.13 -6.04
N MET A 157 12.71 3.84 -5.09
CA MET A 157 12.43 4.67 -3.91
C MET A 157 13.69 4.92 -3.09
N LYS A 158 14.54 3.90 -2.88
CA LYS A 158 15.80 4.07 -2.13
C LYS A 158 16.79 5.03 -2.78
N THR A 159 16.57 5.45 -4.02
CA THR A 159 17.41 6.46 -4.69
C THR A 159 16.90 7.88 -4.50
N LEU A 160 15.68 8.06 -4.01
CA LEU A 160 15.06 9.36 -3.78
C LEU A 160 15.68 10.07 -2.56
N PRO A 161 15.69 11.42 -2.52
CA PRO A 161 16.07 12.16 -1.32
C PRO A 161 15.27 11.73 -0.09
N GLY A 162 15.90 11.70 1.08
CA GLY A 162 15.33 11.19 2.32
C GLY A 162 15.50 9.67 2.43
N CYS A 163 14.98 8.92 1.46
CA CYS A 163 15.09 7.46 1.45
C CYS A 163 16.51 6.97 1.16
N LYS A 164 17.28 7.69 0.35
CA LYS A 164 18.69 7.39 0.10
C LYS A 164 19.52 7.44 1.39
N GLU A 165 19.27 8.43 2.24
CA GLU A 165 19.94 8.57 3.53
C GLU A 165 19.50 7.47 4.51
N LEU A 166 18.21 7.11 4.50
CA LEU A 166 17.67 6.01 5.30
C LEU A 166 18.24 4.64 4.87
N ASP A 167 18.36 4.38 3.56
CA ASP A 167 18.95 3.16 3.00
C ASP A 167 20.44 3.05 3.33
N ALA A 168 21.18 4.16 3.20
CA ALA A 168 22.59 4.22 3.56
C ALA A 168 22.84 3.89 5.05
N LYS A 169 21.88 4.21 5.92
CA LYS A 169 21.87 3.85 7.35
C LYS A 169 21.32 2.44 7.63
N ARG A 170 20.90 1.70 6.59
CA ARG A 170 20.24 0.38 6.66
C ARG A 170 18.92 0.41 7.44
N MET A 171 18.24 1.54 7.41
CA MET A 171 16.95 1.73 8.08
C MET A 171 15.78 1.28 7.21
N LEU A 172 15.93 1.30 5.87
CA LEU A 172 14.89 0.82 4.97
C LEU A 172 14.86 -0.72 4.91
N LYS A 173 13.64 -1.25 4.99
CA LYS A 173 13.29 -2.66 4.78
C LYS A 173 11.99 -2.72 3.99
N PHE A 174 11.75 -3.84 3.32
CA PHE A 174 10.47 -4.06 2.67
C PHE A 174 9.89 -5.44 2.93
N THR A 175 8.59 -5.57 2.76
CA THR A 175 7.86 -6.83 2.75
C THR A 175 6.81 -6.80 1.63
N SER A 176 6.69 -7.91 0.91
CA SER A 176 5.72 -8.10 -0.16
C SER A 176 4.76 -9.23 0.17
N GLY A 177 3.58 -9.18 -0.46
CA GLY A 177 2.62 -10.28 -0.44
C GLY A 177 2.59 -11.02 -1.77
N HIS A 178 1.36 -11.29 -2.23
CA HIS A 178 1.01 -11.95 -3.49
C HIS A 178 1.46 -13.41 -3.64
N ILE A 179 2.74 -13.72 -3.46
CA ILE A 179 3.17 -15.10 -3.26
C ILE A 179 2.55 -15.61 -1.95
N HIS A 180 1.63 -16.58 -2.07
CA HIS A 180 0.96 -17.22 -0.94
C HIS A 180 1.89 -18.18 -0.18
N CYS A 181 3.09 -17.72 0.16
CA CYS A 181 4.12 -18.46 0.90
C CYS A 181 4.85 -17.50 1.84
N ASN A 182 5.22 -17.99 3.03
CA ASN A 182 6.13 -17.26 3.92
C ASN A 182 7.57 -17.53 3.46
N VAL A 183 8.08 -16.66 2.60
CA VAL A 183 9.48 -16.69 2.18
C VAL A 183 10.27 -15.68 3.00
N LYS A 184 11.43 -16.11 3.49
CA LYS A 184 12.38 -15.19 4.12
C LYS A 184 13.17 -14.56 2.99
N ASP A 185 12.57 -13.59 2.33
CA ASP A 185 13.28 -12.88 1.27
C ASP A 185 14.44 -12.08 1.89
N LEU A 186 15.64 -12.43 1.43
CA LEU A 186 16.93 -11.97 1.95
C LEU A 186 17.23 -10.57 1.39
N TYR A 187 16.84 -9.50 2.10
CA TYR A 187 17.21 -8.12 1.73
C TYR A 187 17.69 -7.27 2.93
#